data_AF-A0A3N6HUJ2-F1
#
_entry.id   AF-A0A3N6HUJ2-F1
#
_cell.length_a   1.000
_cell.length_b   1.000
_cell.length_c   1.000
_cell.angle_alpha   90.00
_cell.angle_beta   90.00
_cell.angle_gamma   90.00
#
_symmetry.space_group_name_H-M   'P 1'
#
loop_
_entity.id
_entity.type
_entity.pdbx_description
1 polymer ?
#
loop_
_entity_poly.entity_id
_entity_poly.type
_entity_poly.pdbx_seq_one_letter_code
_entity_poly.pdbx_strand_id
1 'polypeptide(L)'
;MAMCDAGGSTERPTPERFGEDGADVDALSEVLFDPDRWPVFRVPAADGPGAVVVYRNLPGDYGIDCFLTRPDRGCARQIAGREGERAGTGLTWLELIRIAGSPAPTAEGAEDPDARLLLLLPLLDDLDVSDAGPARLSAALAAHGAPQDTAMETAVLLLAHLMRRARHDPAGGSPLSGSRTR
;
A
#
# COMPACT_ATOMS: atom_id res chain seq x y z
N MET A 1 -5.78 19.54 11.05
CA MET A 1 -6.13 18.34 10.28
C MET A 1 -5.30 17.19 10.85
N ALA A 2 -5.85 16.42 11.78
CA ALA A 2 -5.11 15.36 12.46
C ALA A 2 -5.30 14.05 11.69
N MET A 3 -4.36 13.75 10.80
CA MET A 3 -4.31 12.46 10.14
C MET A 3 -3.87 11.41 11.18
N CYS A 4 -4.72 10.41 11.42
CA CYS A 4 -4.59 9.22 12.27
C CYS A 4 -3.88 9.40 13.64
N ASP A 5 -4.66 9.41 14.73
CA ASP A 5 -4.22 8.84 16.00
C ASP A 5 -4.88 7.46 16.13
N ALA A 6 -4.10 6.41 15.79
CA ALA A 6 -4.45 5.04 16.13
C ALA A 6 -3.39 4.61 17.15
N GLY A 7 -3.81 4.59 18.42
CA GLY A 7 -2.93 4.39 19.57
C GLY A 7 -2.10 3.12 19.50
N GLY A 8 -0.87 3.23 20.00
CA GLY A 8 0.11 2.16 20.15
C GLY A 8 1.48 2.62 19.66
N SER A 9 2.25 3.25 20.55
CA SER A 9 3.56 3.86 20.30
C SER A 9 4.48 3.03 19.40
N THR A 10 4.53 3.40 18.12
CA THR A 10 5.75 3.38 17.31
C THR A 10 5.79 4.71 16.60
N GLU A 11 6.87 5.46 16.81
CA GLU A 11 7.15 6.73 16.17
C GLU A 11 6.75 6.69 14.69
N ARG A 12 5.94 7.66 14.26
CA ARG A 12 5.60 7.79 12.83
C ARG A 12 6.91 7.95 12.06
N PRO A 13 7.09 7.25 10.93
CA PRO A 13 8.26 7.51 10.10
C PRO A 13 8.24 8.99 9.71
N THR A 14 9.34 9.69 10.01
CA THR A 14 9.49 11.11 9.71
C THR A 14 9.91 11.29 8.25
N PRO A 15 9.59 12.44 7.61
CA PRO A 15 9.95 12.73 6.22
C PRO A 15 11.42 12.49 5.89
N GLU A 16 12.31 12.82 6.82
CA GLU A 16 13.76 12.83 6.63
C GLU A 16 14.31 11.42 6.39
N ARG A 17 13.61 10.39 6.86
CA ARG A 17 13.95 8.98 6.57
C ARG A 17 13.84 8.66 5.07
N PHE A 18 13.01 9.40 4.35
CA PHE A 18 12.86 9.34 2.89
C PHE A 18 13.70 10.38 2.16
N GLY A 19 14.48 11.20 2.87
CA GLY A 19 15.31 12.26 2.28
C GLY A 19 14.58 13.57 2.02
N GLU A 20 13.30 13.64 2.39
CA GLU A 20 12.44 14.81 2.20
C GLU A 20 12.31 15.59 3.51
N ASP A 21 12.03 16.87 3.43
CA ASP A 21 11.68 17.66 4.61
C ASP A 21 10.16 17.76 4.82
N GLY A 22 9.75 18.41 5.91
CA GLY A 22 8.32 18.61 6.20
C GLY A 22 7.60 19.47 5.14
N ALA A 23 8.29 20.42 4.53
CA ALA A 23 7.71 21.31 3.52
C ALA A 23 7.52 20.57 2.19
N ASP A 24 8.44 19.69 1.79
CA ASP A 24 8.31 18.82 0.64
C ASP A 24 7.11 17.88 0.80
N VAL A 25 6.93 17.31 2.00
CA VAL A 25 5.77 16.46 2.33
C VAL A 25 4.46 17.24 2.33
N ASP A 26 4.45 18.47 2.83
CA ASP A 26 3.27 19.35 2.77
C ASP A 26 2.92 19.67 1.31
N ALA A 27 3.91 20.06 0.50
CA ALA A 27 3.71 20.35 -0.92
C ALA A 27 3.18 19.13 -1.70
N LEU A 28 3.72 17.94 -1.43
CA LEU A 28 3.22 16.69 -2.01
C LEU A 28 1.79 16.38 -1.53
N SER A 29 1.49 16.64 -0.26
CA SER A 29 0.16 16.42 0.31
C SER A 29 -0.89 17.32 -0.33
N GLU A 30 -0.58 18.59 -0.59
CA GLU A 30 -1.46 19.51 -1.31
C GLU A 30 -1.84 18.97 -2.70
N VAL A 31 -0.88 18.35 -3.41
CA VAL A 31 -1.15 17.75 -4.72
C VAL A 31 -1.95 16.45 -4.61
N LEU A 32 -1.59 15.58 -3.66
CA LEU A 32 -2.19 14.27 -3.50
C LEU A 32 -3.62 14.31 -2.95
N PHE A 33 -3.94 15.32 -2.13
CA PHE A 33 -5.23 15.47 -1.44
C PHE A 33 -6.08 16.65 -1.96
N ASP A 34 -5.69 17.27 -3.08
CA ASP A 34 -6.49 18.30 -3.77
C ASP A 34 -7.90 17.74 -4.07
N PRO A 35 -8.99 18.33 -3.54
CA PRO A 35 -10.36 17.86 -3.75
C PRO A 35 -10.81 17.93 -5.22
N ASP A 36 -10.18 18.77 -6.03
CA ASP A 36 -10.47 18.91 -7.46
C ASP A 36 -9.68 17.91 -8.32
N ARG A 37 -8.79 17.09 -7.71
CA ARG A 37 -7.97 16.10 -8.40
C ARG A 37 -8.05 14.74 -7.73
N TRP A 38 -8.04 13.69 -8.54
CA TRP A 38 -8.06 12.31 -8.06
C TRP A 38 -6.85 11.57 -8.63
N PRO A 39 -5.68 11.65 -7.98
CA PRO A 39 -4.49 10.92 -8.42
C PRO A 39 -4.76 9.42 -8.52
N VAL A 40 -4.45 8.85 -9.69
CA VAL A 40 -4.60 7.41 -9.97
C VAL A 40 -3.26 6.86 -10.46
N PHE A 41 -2.68 5.94 -9.69
CA PHE A 41 -1.47 5.22 -10.05
C PHE A 41 -1.84 3.81 -10.51
N ARG A 42 -1.47 3.47 -11.75
CA ARG A 42 -1.77 2.17 -12.37
C ARG A 42 -0.52 1.31 -12.41
N VAL A 43 -0.67 0.04 -12.05
CA VAL A 43 0.38 -0.98 -12.09
C VAL A 43 -0.14 -2.17 -12.89
N PRO A 44 -0.24 -2.06 -14.23
CA PRO A 44 -0.74 -3.14 -15.06
C PRO A 44 0.30 -4.28 -15.13
N ALA A 45 -0.15 -5.53 -15.02
CA ALA A 45 0.71 -6.72 -15.13
C ALA A 45 0.52 -7.38 -16.49
N ALA A 46 1.60 -7.87 -17.12
CA ALA A 46 1.48 -8.63 -18.36
C ALA A 46 0.75 -9.95 -18.14
N ASP A 47 1.01 -10.59 -16.99
CA ASP A 47 0.43 -11.87 -16.60
C ASP A 47 -0.38 -11.72 -15.30
N GLY A 48 -1.70 -11.84 -15.39
CA GLY A 48 -2.59 -11.87 -14.23
C GLY A 48 -3.13 -10.49 -13.79
N PRO A 49 -3.48 -10.32 -12.50
CA PRO A 49 -4.07 -9.09 -12.03
C PRO A 49 -3.03 -7.96 -11.92
N GLY A 50 -3.37 -6.79 -12.45
CA GLY A 50 -2.69 -5.53 -12.13
C GLY A 50 -3.24 -4.90 -10.86
N ALA A 51 -2.73 -3.73 -10.49
CA ALA A 51 -3.25 -2.94 -9.39
C ALA A 51 -3.52 -1.48 -9.80
N VAL A 52 -4.42 -0.84 -9.05
CA VAL A 52 -4.68 0.60 -9.16
C VAL A 52 -4.75 1.18 -7.75
N VAL A 53 -4.00 2.25 -7.51
CA VAL A 53 -4.03 3.04 -6.28
C VAL A 53 -4.70 4.37 -6.59
N VAL A 54 -5.78 4.68 -5.89
CA VAL A 54 -6.58 5.89 -6.07
C VAL A 54 -6.53 6.71 -4.78
N TYR A 55 -6.14 7.97 -4.89
CA TYR A 55 -6.34 8.96 -3.83
C TYR A 55 -7.78 9.46 -3.95
N ARG A 56 -8.64 8.98 -3.04
CA ARG A 56 -10.05 9.38 -2.94
C ARG A 56 -10.08 10.72 -2.22
N ASN A 57 -10.29 11.81 -2.97
CA ASN A 57 -10.30 13.16 -2.42
C ASN A 57 -11.73 13.71 -2.33
N LEU A 58 -12.64 12.91 -1.78
CA LEU A 58 -14.02 13.35 -1.54
C LEU A 58 -14.05 14.23 -0.28
N PRO A 59 -14.59 15.47 -0.33
CA PRO A 59 -14.69 16.31 0.86
C PRO A 59 -15.45 15.61 1.98
N GLY A 60 -14.77 15.37 3.11
CA GLY A 60 -15.31 14.67 4.27
C GLY A 60 -15.10 13.15 4.28
N ASP A 61 -14.51 12.58 3.22
CA ASP A 61 -14.15 11.15 3.10
C ASP A 61 -12.88 10.98 2.25
N TYR A 62 -11.78 11.54 2.76
CA TYR A 62 -10.46 11.40 2.14
C TYR A 62 -9.89 10.01 2.42
N GLY A 63 -9.27 9.39 1.42
CA GLY A 63 -8.71 8.05 1.58
C GLY A 63 -7.79 7.61 0.46
N ILE A 64 -7.22 6.43 0.63
CA ILE A 64 -6.47 5.73 -0.42
C ILE A 64 -7.16 4.39 -0.64
N ASP A 65 -7.61 4.16 -1.87
CA ASP A 65 -8.21 2.90 -2.30
C ASP A 65 -7.25 2.14 -3.20
N CYS A 66 -7.04 0.86 -2.88
CA CYS A 66 -6.21 -0.03 -3.66
C CYS A 66 -7.08 -1.16 -4.24
N PHE A 67 -7.03 -1.31 -5.56
CA PHE A 67 -7.79 -2.29 -6.32
C PHE A 67 -6.86 -3.26 -7.02
N LEU A 68 -7.25 -4.53 -7.12
CA LEU A 68 -6.71 -5.44 -8.13
C LEU A 68 -7.60 -5.40 -9.38
N THR A 69 -6.98 -5.18 -10.52
CA THR A 69 -7.63 -5.18 -11.84
C THR A 69 -7.27 -6.46 -12.57
N ARG A 70 -8.18 -7.04 -13.36
CA ARG A 70 -7.81 -8.10 -14.30
C ARG A 70 -8.12 -7.66 -15.72
N PRO A 71 -7.23 -7.91 -16.69
CA PRO A 71 -7.48 -7.55 -18.08
C PRO A 71 -8.62 -8.36 -18.71
N ASP A 72 -8.92 -9.56 -18.19
CA ASP A 72 -9.95 -10.48 -18.72
C ASP A 72 -11.37 -10.21 -18.19
N ARG A 73 -11.50 -9.42 -17.11
CA ARG A 73 -12.79 -9.07 -16.50
C ARG A 73 -12.87 -7.56 -16.32
N GLY A 74 -13.86 -6.92 -16.94
CA GLY A 74 -14.13 -5.48 -16.80
C GLY A 74 -14.50 -5.00 -15.39
N CYS A 75 -14.22 -5.76 -14.33
CA CYS A 75 -14.52 -5.43 -12.95
C CYS A 75 -13.23 -5.42 -12.11
N ALA A 76 -12.92 -4.28 -11.50
CA ALA A 76 -11.87 -4.17 -10.49
C ALA A 76 -12.39 -4.71 -9.14
N ARG A 77 -11.55 -5.43 -8.40
CA ARG A 77 -11.84 -5.87 -7.02
C ARG A 77 -11.12 -4.95 -6.04
N GLN A 78 -11.85 -4.24 -5.19
CA GLN A 78 -11.26 -3.47 -4.10
C GLN A 78 -10.69 -4.45 -3.07
N ILE A 79 -9.45 -4.23 -2.63
CA ILE A 79 -8.75 -5.13 -1.69
C ILE A 79 -8.45 -4.41 -0.38
N ALA A 80 -8.13 -3.12 -0.45
CA ALA A 80 -7.90 -2.31 0.73
C ALA A 80 -8.44 -0.89 0.49
N GLY A 81 -9.32 -0.44 1.39
CA GLY A 81 -9.54 0.98 1.63
C GLY A 81 -8.79 1.36 2.90
N ARG A 82 -8.10 2.50 2.91
CA ARG A 82 -7.32 2.95 4.09
C ARG A 82 -8.20 3.17 5.35
N GLU A 83 -9.51 3.36 5.15
CA GLU A 83 -10.51 3.78 6.14
C GLU A 83 -11.53 2.67 6.53
N GLY A 84 -11.33 1.40 6.12
CA GLY A 84 -12.34 0.35 6.39
C GLY A 84 -11.86 -1.10 6.25
N GLU A 85 -12.76 -2.05 6.57
CA GLU A 85 -12.54 -3.50 6.51
C GLU A 85 -12.01 -3.93 5.13
N ARG A 86 -10.89 -4.66 5.10
CA ARG A 86 -10.34 -5.23 3.86
C ARG A 86 -11.35 -6.19 3.25
N ALA A 87 -11.82 -5.89 2.03
CA ALA A 87 -12.67 -6.77 1.25
C ALA A 87 -11.82 -7.86 0.54
N GLY A 88 -11.14 -8.72 1.30
CA GLY A 88 -10.44 -9.90 0.79
C GLY A 88 -9.00 -10.07 1.26
N THR A 89 -8.39 -11.20 0.86
CA THR A 89 -6.97 -11.48 1.06
C THR A 89 -6.14 -10.58 0.16
N GLY A 90 -5.14 -9.89 0.74
CA GLY A 90 -4.19 -9.09 -0.05
C GLY A 90 -3.24 -9.94 -0.89
N LEU A 91 -2.10 -9.37 -1.26
CA LEU A 91 -1.06 -10.04 -2.04
C LEU A 91 -0.03 -10.70 -1.13
N THR A 92 0.46 -11.85 -1.56
CA THR A 92 1.70 -12.44 -1.05
C THR A 92 2.93 -11.67 -1.51
N TRP A 93 4.05 -11.80 -0.79
CA TRP A 93 5.31 -11.19 -1.21
C TRP A 93 5.71 -11.64 -2.61
N LEU A 94 5.55 -12.94 -2.91
CA LEU A 94 5.87 -13.50 -4.23
C LEU A 94 4.98 -12.95 -5.35
N GLU A 95 3.67 -12.81 -5.10
CA GLU A 95 2.75 -12.20 -6.07
C GLU A 95 3.10 -10.73 -6.31
N LEU A 96 3.47 -10.01 -5.25
CA LEU A 96 3.89 -8.61 -5.34
C LEU A 96 5.13 -8.48 -6.23
N ILE A 97 6.18 -9.27 -5.98
CA ILE A 97 7.39 -9.29 -6.81
C ILE A 97 7.10 -9.69 -8.26
N ARG A 98 6.21 -10.66 -8.48
CA ARG A 98 5.81 -11.09 -9.82
C ARG A 98 5.11 -9.97 -10.58
N ILE A 99 4.15 -9.28 -9.95
CA ILE A 99 3.43 -8.16 -10.56
C ILE A 99 4.42 -7.02 -10.84
N ALA A 100 5.26 -6.65 -9.87
CA ALA A 100 6.24 -5.58 -10.02
C ALA A 100 7.20 -5.84 -11.20
N GLY A 101 7.68 -7.08 -11.36
CA GLY A 101 8.64 -7.47 -12.39
C GLY A 101 8.06 -7.78 -13.78
N SER A 102 6.73 -7.78 -13.95
CA SER A 102 6.08 -8.12 -15.22
C SER A 102 5.17 -6.98 -15.71
N PRO A 103 5.73 -5.84 -16.16
CA PRO A 103 4.93 -4.73 -16.69
C PRO A 103 4.23 -5.13 -18.00
N ALA A 104 2.97 -4.72 -18.15
CA ALA A 104 2.23 -4.90 -19.40
C ALA A 104 2.76 -3.91 -20.47
N PRO A 105 3.33 -4.37 -21.59
CA PRO A 105 4.09 -3.51 -22.52
C PRO A 105 3.29 -2.40 -23.21
N THR A 106 1.95 -2.51 -23.22
CA THR A 106 1.07 -1.59 -23.97
C THR A 106 0.02 -0.93 -23.08
N ALA A 107 0.07 -1.15 -21.76
CA ALA A 107 -0.90 -0.59 -20.82
C ALA A 107 -0.31 0.61 -20.10
N GLU A 108 -1.08 1.68 -19.99
CA GLU A 108 -0.68 2.90 -19.28
C GLU A 108 -0.51 2.63 -17.78
N GLY A 109 0.65 3.01 -17.24
CA GLY A 109 0.95 2.89 -15.81
C GLY A 109 2.44 2.95 -15.51
N ALA A 110 2.81 2.67 -14.26
CA ALA A 110 4.20 2.57 -13.85
C ALA A 110 4.88 1.38 -14.54
N GLU A 111 6.00 1.64 -15.24
CA GLU A 111 6.80 0.62 -15.92
C GLU A 111 8.00 0.17 -15.09
N ASP A 112 8.58 1.09 -14.30
CA ASP A 112 9.75 0.82 -13.47
C ASP A 112 9.44 -0.21 -12.36
N PRO A 113 10.15 -1.35 -12.29
CA PRO A 113 9.89 -2.40 -11.30
C PRO A 113 9.98 -1.94 -9.84
N ASP A 114 10.84 -0.96 -9.53
CA ASP A 114 11.02 -0.45 -8.17
C ASP A 114 9.84 0.45 -7.78
N ALA A 115 9.40 1.34 -8.66
CA ALA A 115 8.21 2.17 -8.46
C ALA A 115 6.96 1.29 -8.31
N ARG A 116 6.84 0.26 -9.15
CA ARG A 116 5.74 -0.71 -9.10
C ARG A 116 5.72 -1.46 -7.77
N LEU A 117 6.88 -1.92 -7.28
CA LEU A 117 7.02 -2.56 -5.97
C LEU A 117 6.53 -1.62 -4.84
N LEU A 118 6.97 -0.37 -4.83
CA LEU A 118 6.57 0.62 -3.83
C LEU A 118 5.07 0.93 -3.87
N LEU A 119 4.48 1.05 -5.06
CA LEU A 119 3.04 1.29 -5.25
C LEU A 119 2.17 0.10 -4.82
N LEU A 120 2.68 -1.13 -4.96
CA LEU A 120 1.96 -2.35 -4.58
C LEU A 120 2.09 -2.68 -3.09
N LEU A 121 3.08 -2.11 -2.41
CA LEU A 121 3.40 -2.41 -1.01
C LEU A 121 2.19 -2.32 -0.04
N PRO A 122 1.25 -1.36 -0.18
CA PRO A 122 0.04 -1.31 0.66
C PRO A 122 -0.88 -2.53 0.55
N LEU A 123 -0.78 -3.31 -0.55
CA LEU A 123 -1.54 -4.53 -0.79
C LEU A 123 -0.92 -5.76 -0.14
N LEU A 124 0.30 -5.67 0.41
CA LEU A 124 0.95 -6.78 1.10
C LEU A 124 0.11 -7.21 2.33
N ASP A 125 -0.20 -8.50 2.39
CA ASP A 125 -0.98 -9.10 3.48
C ASP A 125 -0.31 -10.35 4.07
N ASP A 126 0.76 -10.81 3.44
CA ASP A 126 1.47 -12.02 3.81
C ASP A 126 2.50 -11.78 4.92
N LEU A 127 2.66 -12.80 5.76
CA LEU A 127 3.57 -12.83 6.90
C LEU A 127 4.92 -13.47 6.53
N ASP A 128 5.00 -14.18 5.39
CA ASP A 128 6.18 -14.90 4.91
C ASP A 128 6.99 -14.05 3.91
N VAL A 129 7.39 -12.86 4.36
CA VAL A 129 8.37 -12.07 3.62
C VAL A 129 9.74 -12.71 3.85
N SER A 130 10.35 -13.23 2.78
CA SER A 130 11.70 -13.79 2.83
C SER A 130 12.69 -12.82 3.48
N ASP A 131 13.77 -13.32 4.08
CA ASP A 131 14.85 -12.48 4.65
C ASP A 131 15.46 -11.47 3.65
N ALA A 132 15.35 -11.73 2.33
CA ALA A 132 15.78 -10.81 1.28
C ALA A 132 14.81 -9.63 1.05
N GLY A 133 13.62 -9.64 1.65
CA GLY A 133 12.56 -8.65 1.43
C GLY A 133 12.95 -7.23 1.84
N PRO A 134 13.48 -7.00 3.05
CA PRO A 134 13.97 -5.68 3.45
C PRO A 134 15.06 -5.14 2.52
N ALA A 135 15.98 -6.00 2.06
CA ALA A 135 17.03 -5.58 1.13
C ALA A 135 16.46 -5.17 -0.24
N ARG A 136 15.47 -5.91 -0.75
CA ARG A 136 14.79 -5.59 -2.00
C ARG A 136 14.03 -4.26 -1.91
N LEU A 137 13.35 -4.02 -0.79
CA LEU A 137 12.60 -2.79 -0.54
C LEU A 137 13.54 -1.59 -0.33
N SER A 138 14.65 -1.77 0.39
CA SER A 138 15.69 -0.76 0.56
C SER A 138 16.27 -0.32 -0.77
N ALA A 139 16.59 -1.26 -1.66
CA ALA A 139 17.08 -0.94 -3.01
C ALA A 139 16.06 -0.13 -3.81
N ALA A 140 14.77 -0.47 -3.74
CA ALA A 140 13.71 0.27 -4.41
C ALA A 140 13.53 1.69 -3.83
N LEU A 141 13.57 1.84 -2.51
CA LEU A 141 13.54 3.17 -1.87
C LEU A 141 14.71 4.04 -2.34
N ALA A 142 15.93 3.50 -2.35
CA ALA A 142 17.12 4.23 -2.79
C ALA A 142 17.07 4.60 -4.29
N ALA A 143 16.53 3.72 -5.14
CA ALA A 143 16.33 4.00 -6.55
C ALA A 143 15.34 5.16 -6.80
N HIS A 144 14.43 5.40 -5.85
CA HIS A 144 13.39 6.44 -5.91
C HIS A 144 13.62 7.61 -4.95
N GLY A 145 14.89 7.87 -4.60
CA GLY A 145 15.31 9.11 -3.94
C GLY A 145 15.54 9.00 -2.44
N ALA A 146 15.25 7.88 -1.80
CA ALA A 146 15.54 7.72 -0.37
C ALA A 146 17.07 7.70 -0.12
N PRO A 147 17.55 8.33 0.97
CA PRO A 147 18.96 8.30 1.34
C PRO A 147 19.46 6.87 1.58
N GLN A 148 20.63 6.54 1.03
CA GLN A 148 21.18 5.18 1.10
C GLN A 148 21.47 4.72 2.53
N ASP A 149 21.80 5.65 3.43
CA ASP A 149 22.07 5.43 4.84
C ASP A 149 20.80 5.14 5.66
N THR A 150 19.63 5.63 5.23
CA THR A 150 18.34 5.40 5.91
C THR A 150 17.45 4.37 5.23
N ALA A 151 17.70 4.02 3.95
CA ALA A 151 16.83 3.18 3.14
C ALA A 151 16.55 1.79 3.77
N MET A 152 17.56 1.15 4.36
CA MET A 152 17.40 -0.17 4.99
C MET A 152 16.53 -0.10 6.25
N GLU A 153 16.79 0.85 7.14
CA GLU A 153 16.01 1.02 8.36
C GLU A 153 14.55 1.34 8.02
N THR A 154 14.35 2.22 7.02
CA THR A 154 13.03 2.59 6.52
C THR A 154 12.28 1.38 5.94
N ALA A 155 12.96 0.53 5.17
CA ALA A 155 12.38 -0.70 4.63
C ALA A 155 11.89 -1.66 5.74
N VAL A 156 12.71 -1.88 6.77
CA VAL A 156 12.34 -2.73 7.92
C VAL A 156 11.12 -2.18 8.64
N LEU A 157 11.10 -0.87 8.90
CA LEU A 157 9.99 -0.23 9.59
C LEU A 157 8.68 -0.26 8.78
N LEU A 158 8.76 -0.03 7.47
CA LEU A 158 7.60 -0.12 6.59
C LEU A 158 6.99 -1.52 6.58
N LEU A 159 7.81 -2.56 6.43
CA LEU A 159 7.35 -3.94 6.47
C LEU A 159 6.74 -4.29 7.83
N ALA A 160 7.40 -3.92 8.92
CA ALA A 160 6.89 -4.13 10.27
C ALA A 160 5.54 -3.42 10.50
N HIS A 161 5.38 -2.20 9.97
CA HIS A 161 4.13 -1.44 10.05
C HIS A 161 3.00 -2.13 9.28
N LEU A 162 3.28 -2.59 8.05
CA LEU A 162 2.29 -3.24 7.19
C LEU A 162 1.85 -4.60 7.76
N MET A 163 2.77 -5.38 8.31
CA MET A 163 2.47 -6.66 8.95
C MET A 163 1.67 -6.51 10.24
N ARG A 164 1.79 -5.36 10.94
CA ARG A 164 1.06 -5.07 12.17
C ARG A 164 -0.36 -4.54 11.91
N ARG A 165 -0.64 -4.05 10.69
CA ARG A 165 -1.93 -3.49 10.34
C ARG A 165 -3.00 -4.58 10.52
N ALA A 166 -4.00 -4.27 11.35
CA ALA A 166 -4.94 -5.24 11.92
C ALA A 166 -5.41 -6.28 10.89
N ARG A 167 -4.93 -7.51 11.07
CA ARG A 167 -5.53 -8.68 10.43
C ARG A 167 -6.87 -8.86 11.11
N HIS A 168 -7.95 -8.70 10.36
CA HIS A 168 -9.21 -9.27 10.80
C HIS A 168 -9.01 -10.79 10.79
N ASP A 169 -9.05 -11.44 11.95
CA ASP A 169 -9.17 -12.89 12.03
C ASP A 169 -10.62 -13.25 11.68
N PRO A 170 -10.92 -13.81 10.49
CA PRO A 170 -12.28 -14.22 10.16
C PRO A 170 -12.77 -15.39 11.02
N ALA A 171 -11.87 -16.09 11.73
CA ALA A 171 -12.21 -17.11 12.73
C ALA A 171 -12.36 -16.54 14.14
N GLY A 172 -12.06 -15.25 14.34
CA GLY A 172 -12.32 -14.52 15.57
C GLY A 172 -13.82 -14.47 15.79
N GLY A 173 -14.33 -15.34 16.66
CA GLY A 173 -15.75 -15.42 16.98
C GLY A 173 -16.28 -14.03 17.29
N SER A 174 -17.22 -13.56 16.45
CA SER A 174 -17.83 -12.25 16.66
C SER A 174 -18.50 -12.25 18.04
N PRO A 175 -18.17 -11.30 18.95
CA PRO A 175 -18.78 -11.24 20.28
C PRO A 175 -20.29 -10.94 20.24
N LEU A 176 -20.83 -10.66 19.04
CA LEU A 176 -22.24 -10.42 18.76
C LEU A 176 -23.01 -11.66 18.30
N SER A 177 -22.35 -12.82 18.12
CA SER A 177 -23.04 -14.10 17.92
C SER A 177 -23.64 -14.56 19.25
N GLY A 178 -24.78 -13.96 19.62
CA GLY A 178 -25.58 -14.38 20.75
C GLY A 178 -25.90 -15.86 20.62
N SER A 179 -25.36 -16.68 21.52
CA SER A 179 -25.87 -18.02 21.74
C SER A 179 -27.32 -17.87 22.18
N ARG A 180 -28.23 -18.29 21.31
CA ARG A 180 -29.64 -18.38 21.60
C ARG A 180 -29.82 -19.56 22.55
N THR A 181 -29.58 -19.35 23.84
CA THR A 181 -29.98 -20.31 24.87
C THR A 181 -31.51 -20.36 24.89
N ARG A 182 -32.03 -21.56 24.67
CA ARG A 182 -33.45 -21.90 24.73
C ARG A 182 -33.74 -22.62 26.03
#